data_AF-A0A9W8BH74-F1
#
_entry.id   AF-A0A9W8BH74-F1
#
_cell.length_a   1.000
_cell.length_b   1.000
_cell.length_c   1.000
_cell.angle_alpha   90.00
_cell.angle_beta   90.00
_cell.angle_gamma   90.00
#
_symmetry.space_group_name_H-M   'P 1'
#
loop_
_entity.id
_entity.type
_entity.pdbx_description
1 polymer ?
#
loop_
_entity_poly.entity_id
_entity_poly.type
_entity_poly.pdbx_seq_one_letter_code
_entity_poly.pdbx_strand_id
1 'polypeptide(L)'
;MPPAISSSPAALVLALLLGAVALGLAASWRLADGGASVAGVAVSPWASKRNPLNVYFAKLAWAWTSALFGAMLLPAAATRPAAATLRATLRYALATIYWLAMTAWFFGPPLFDRLYVRTGGACRVPPATPGAPRAAAFATASACRAAGGAWAGGHDVSGHCFLMLHSALFLTEEILLPMLFSPPPPRSRPLLGLARRAVAVATLGLVAVWLLMLFFTAKYFHGVEELLSGSLLGVAFWVTTYRQGLLQAD
;
A
#
# COMPACT_ATOMS: atom_id res chain seq x y z
N MET A 1 -27.98 3.51 -11.21
CA MET A 1 -27.51 4.01 -9.89
C MET A 1 -26.37 3.13 -9.43
N PRO A 2 -25.17 3.68 -9.15
CA PRO A 2 -24.14 2.90 -8.47
C PRO A 2 -24.67 2.46 -7.10
N PRO A 3 -24.39 1.22 -6.66
CA PRO A 3 -24.84 0.74 -5.36
C PRO A 3 -24.26 1.61 -4.23
N ALA A 4 -25.04 1.81 -3.18
CA ALA A 4 -24.63 2.56 -1.98
C ALA A 4 -23.29 2.02 -1.43
N ILE A 5 -22.46 2.92 -0.89
CA ILE A 5 -21.07 2.66 -0.43
C ILE A 5 -20.96 1.38 0.42
N SER A 6 -21.96 1.08 1.24
CA SER A 6 -21.99 -0.07 2.16
C SER A 6 -22.17 -1.44 1.50
N SER A 7 -22.51 -1.52 0.20
CA SER A 7 -22.95 -2.77 -0.45
C SER A 7 -22.03 -3.29 -1.56
N SER A 8 -20.95 -2.58 -1.90
CA SER A 8 -19.99 -3.05 -2.91
C SER A 8 -18.91 -3.96 -2.28
N PRO A 9 -18.48 -5.07 -2.93
CA PRO A 9 -17.44 -5.94 -2.39
C PRO A 9 -16.09 -5.24 -2.12
N ALA A 10 -15.77 -4.15 -2.85
CA ALA A 10 -14.60 -3.32 -2.55
C ALA A 10 -14.68 -2.61 -1.19
N ALA A 11 -15.87 -2.22 -0.75
CA ALA A 11 -16.07 -1.65 0.59
C ALA A 11 -15.88 -2.69 1.69
N LEU A 12 -16.23 -3.96 1.44
CA LEU A 12 -15.93 -5.06 2.34
C LEU A 12 -14.42 -5.27 2.46
N VAL A 13 -13.68 -5.28 1.35
CA VAL A 13 -12.22 -5.37 1.38
C VAL A 13 -11.61 -4.19 2.15
N LEU A 14 -12.10 -2.98 1.92
CA LEU A 14 -11.67 -1.81 2.69
C LEU A 14 -11.93 -1.99 4.20
N ALA A 15 -13.11 -2.45 4.59
CA ALA A 15 -13.46 -2.70 5.98
C ALA A 15 -12.54 -3.75 6.62
N LEU A 16 -12.19 -4.82 5.89
CA LEU A 16 -11.24 -5.83 6.34
C LEU A 16 -9.83 -5.25 6.52
N LEU A 17 -9.37 -4.42 5.58
CA LEU A 17 -8.05 -3.77 5.64
C LEU A 17 -7.95 -2.81 6.83
N LEU A 18 -8.95 -1.95 7.03
CA LEU A 18 -9.02 -1.04 8.16
C LEU A 18 -9.19 -1.80 9.48
N GLY A 19 -9.96 -2.88 9.48
CA GLY A 19 -10.12 -3.78 10.61
C GLY A 19 -8.78 -4.44 11.02
N ALA A 20 -7.95 -4.84 10.05
CA ALA A 20 -6.61 -5.38 10.33
C ALA A 20 -5.69 -4.32 10.99
N VAL A 21 -5.75 -3.07 10.53
CA VAL A 21 -5.02 -1.94 11.15
C VAL A 21 -5.52 -1.70 12.59
N ALA A 22 -6.83 -1.63 12.78
CA ALA A 22 -7.44 -1.41 14.10
C ALA A 22 -7.11 -2.55 15.08
N LEU A 23 -7.17 -3.80 14.63
CA LEU A 23 -6.82 -4.97 15.43
C LEU A 23 -5.32 -4.97 15.80
N GLY A 24 -4.45 -4.59 14.86
CA GLY A 24 -3.01 -4.46 15.12
C GLY A 24 -2.71 -3.38 16.16
N LEU A 25 -3.34 -2.21 16.04
CA LEU A 25 -3.26 -1.14 17.04
C LEU A 25 -3.74 -1.63 18.41
N ALA A 26 -4.92 -2.24 18.51
CA ALA A 26 -5.45 -2.77 19.76
C ALA A 26 -4.50 -3.82 20.40
N ALA A 27 -3.84 -4.64 19.58
CA ALA A 27 -2.83 -5.59 20.05
C ALA A 27 -1.53 -4.91 20.54
N SER A 28 -1.18 -3.74 19.99
CA SER A 28 -0.04 -2.93 20.46
C SER A 28 -0.30 -2.37 21.86
N TRP A 29 -1.50 -1.82 22.11
CA TRP A 29 -1.87 -1.26 23.42
C TRP A 29 -1.84 -2.30 24.54
N ARG A 30 -2.27 -3.54 24.26
CA ARG A 30 -2.20 -4.65 25.23
C ARG A 30 -0.78 -4.99 25.67
N LEU A 31 0.24 -4.71 24.84
CA LEU A 31 1.65 -4.88 25.23
C LEU A 31 2.12 -3.72 26.12
N ALA A 32 1.56 -2.51 25.95
CA ALA A 32 1.91 -1.33 26.74
C ALA A 32 1.29 -1.37 28.15
N ASP A 33 0.04 -1.83 28.28
CA ASP A 33 -0.66 -1.92 29.57
C ASP A 33 -0.16 -3.06 30.47
N GLY A 34 0.60 -4.01 29.91
CA GLY A 34 1.08 -5.21 30.58
C GLY A 34 2.25 -5.03 31.55
N GLY A 35 2.73 -3.81 31.80
CA GLY A 35 3.56 -3.43 32.96
C GLY A 35 4.86 -4.19 33.25
N ALA A 36 5.30 -5.12 32.41
CA ALA A 36 6.46 -5.95 32.70
C ALA A 36 7.68 -5.46 31.91
N SER A 37 8.58 -4.76 32.62
CA SER A 37 9.98 -4.59 32.24
C SER A 37 10.66 -5.97 32.19
N VAL A 38 10.45 -6.72 31.11
CA VAL A 38 11.11 -8.00 30.90
C VAL A 38 12.36 -7.75 30.07
N ALA A 39 13.46 -7.52 30.76
CA ALA A 39 14.79 -7.77 30.21
C ALA A 39 14.82 -9.23 29.74
N GLY A 40 14.76 -9.45 28.42
CA GLY A 40 14.84 -10.79 27.81
C GLY A 40 13.65 -11.23 26.95
N VAL A 41 12.67 -10.38 26.63
CA VAL A 41 11.62 -10.75 25.65
C VAL A 41 12.29 -11.00 24.30
N ALA A 42 12.23 -12.26 23.83
CA ALA A 42 12.58 -12.60 22.46
C ALA A 42 11.78 -11.70 21.51
N VAL A 43 12.48 -10.82 20.78
CA VAL A 43 11.85 -9.95 19.79
C VAL A 43 11.14 -10.86 18.80
N SER A 44 9.80 -10.71 18.71
CA SER A 44 8.99 -11.53 17.81
C SER A 44 9.60 -11.51 16.41
N PRO A 45 9.75 -12.66 15.71
CA PRO A 45 10.29 -12.68 14.35
C PRO A 45 9.54 -11.73 13.40
N TRP A 46 8.26 -11.50 13.66
CA TRP A 46 7.38 -10.57 12.95
C TRP A 46 7.72 -9.09 13.14
N ALA A 47 8.36 -8.72 14.25
CA ALA A 47 8.84 -7.37 14.53
C ALA A 47 10.21 -7.08 13.88
N SER A 48 10.86 -8.08 13.27
CA SER A 48 12.12 -7.88 12.56
C SER A 48 11.88 -7.23 11.18
N LYS A 49 12.58 -6.12 10.91
CA LYS A 49 12.61 -5.49 9.58
C LYS A 49 13.18 -6.40 8.48
N ARG A 50 13.85 -7.50 8.85
CA ARG A 50 14.42 -8.52 7.95
C ARG A 50 13.51 -9.73 7.75
N ASN A 51 12.30 -9.73 8.30
CA ASN A 51 11.30 -10.77 8.05
C ASN A 51 11.08 -10.96 6.54
N PRO A 52 11.11 -12.21 6.01
CA PRO A 52 10.86 -12.49 4.60
C PRO A 52 9.60 -11.84 4.02
N LEU A 53 8.49 -11.78 4.78
CA LEU A 53 7.29 -11.10 4.29
C LEU A 53 7.51 -9.60 4.08
N ASN A 54 8.29 -8.95 4.95
CA ASN A 54 8.63 -7.54 4.77
C ASN A 54 9.54 -7.33 3.56
N VAL A 55 10.57 -8.18 3.40
CA VAL A 55 11.57 -8.03 2.34
C VAL A 55 11.00 -8.36 0.96
N TYR A 56 10.26 -9.45 0.84
CA TYR A 56 9.79 -9.95 -0.46
C TYR A 56 8.38 -9.51 -0.82
N PHE A 57 7.51 -9.20 0.15
CA PHE A 57 6.15 -8.75 -0.15
C PHE A 57 6.01 -7.26 0.09
N ALA A 58 6.24 -6.78 1.31
CA ALA A 58 5.92 -5.40 1.65
C ALA A 58 6.72 -4.38 0.81
N LYS A 59 8.03 -4.55 0.71
CA LYS A 59 8.90 -3.67 -0.09
C LYS A 59 8.64 -3.77 -1.60
N LEU A 60 8.10 -4.89 -2.06
CA LEU A 60 7.82 -5.16 -3.47
C LEU A 60 6.32 -5.14 -3.78
N ALA A 61 5.50 -4.51 -2.92
CA ALA A 61 4.05 -4.61 -3.02
C ALA A 61 3.51 -4.14 -4.37
N TRP A 62 3.99 -3.01 -4.87
CA TRP A 62 3.59 -2.53 -6.19
C TRP A 62 4.05 -3.43 -7.33
N ALA A 63 5.21 -4.09 -7.20
CA ALA A 63 5.69 -5.04 -8.21
C ALA A 63 4.76 -6.25 -8.33
N TRP A 64 4.32 -6.81 -7.20
CA TRP A 64 3.32 -7.90 -7.18
C TRP A 64 1.97 -7.46 -7.74
N THR A 65 1.53 -6.25 -7.38
CA THR A 65 0.31 -5.63 -7.94
C THR A 65 0.40 -5.53 -9.47
N SER A 66 1.54 -5.04 -9.98
CA SER A 66 1.79 -4.87 -11.41
C SER A 66 1.84 -6.21 -12.13
N ALA A 67 2.48 -7.23 -11.54
CA ALA A 67 2.57 -8.57 -12.10
C ALA A 67 1.19 -9.22 -12.26
N LEU A 68 0.34 -9.15 -11.23
CA LEU A 68 -1.02 -9.70 -11.30
C LEU A 68 -1.90 -8.94 -12.28
N PHE A 69 -1.81 -7.60 -12.30
CA PHE A 69 -2.54 -6.78 -13.27
C PHE A 69 -2.13 -7.12 -14.70
N GLY A 70 -0.83 -7.23 -15.00
CA GLY A 70 -0.32 -7.66 -16.30
C GLY A 70 -0.75 -9.08 -16.67
N ALA A 71 -0.70 -10.02 -15.73
CA ALA A 71 -1.15 -11.40 -15.94
C ALA A 71 -2.65 -11.51 -16.22
N MET A 72 -3.46 -10.57 -15.74
CA MET A 72 -4.88 -10.45 -16.08
C MET A 72 -5.09 -9.80 -17.45
N LEU A 73 -4.38 -8.68 -17.71
CA LEU A 73 -4.62 -7.83 -18.87
C LEU A 73 -4.10 -8.45 -20.17
N LEU A 74 -2.88 -9.00 -20.17
CA LEU A 74 -2.21 -9.48 -21.40
C LEU A 74 -2.98 -10.64 -22.07
N PRO A 75 -3.38 -11.72 -21.38
CA PRO A 75 -4.13 -12.80 -22.01
C PRO A 75 -5.54 -12.38 -22.44
N ALA A 76 -6.11 -11.38 -21.78
CA ALA A 76 -7.45 -10.89 -22.06
C ALA A 76 -7.48 -9.80 -23.16
N ALA A 77 -6.34 -9.19 -23.50
CA ALA A 77 -6.25 -8.07 -24.45
C ALA A 77 -6.84 -8.38 -25.82
N ALA A 78 -6.69 -9.61 -26.31
CA ALA A 78 -7.24 -10.06 -27.60
C ALA A 78 -8.76 -10.27 -27.59
N THR A 79 -9.41 -10.22 -26.42
CA THR A 79 -10.87 -10.44 -26.25
C THR A 79 -11.60 -9.24 -25.68
N ARG A 80 -10.88 -8.34 -25.01
CA ARG A 80 -11.47 -7.17 -24.36
C ARG A 80 -11.64 -6.05 -25.38
N PRO A 81 -12.74 -5.28 -25.31
CA PRO A 81 -12.87 -4.06 -26.11
C PRO A 81 -11.67 -3.13 -25.90
N ALA A 82 -11.14 -2.55 -26.97
CA ALA A 82 -9.96 -1.68 -26.91
C ALA A 82 -10.15 -0.52 -25.91
N ALA A 83 -11.33 0.09 -25.89
CA ALA A 83 -11.67 1.15 -24.93
C ALA A 83 -11.62 0.66 -23.47
N ALA A 84 -12.07 -0.57 -23.19
CA ALA A 84 -12.02 -1.14 -21.84
C ALA A 84 -10.58 -1.45 -21.40
N THR A 85 -9.74 -1.93 -22.33
CA THR A 85 -8.30 -2.13 -22.10
C THR A 85 -7.60 -0.79 -21.85
N LEU A 86 -7.86 0.23 -22.67
CA LEU A 86 -7.29 1.57 -22.50
C LEU A 86 -7.65 2.17 -21.14
N ARG A 87 -8.93 2.11 -20.72
CA ARG A 87 -9.35 2.61 -19.40
C ARG A 87 -8.64 1.92 -18.25
N ALA A 88 -8.50 0.59 -18.30
CA ALA A 88 -7.76 -0.17 -17.28
C ALA A 88 -6.28 0.24 -17.24
N THR A 89 -5.64 0.37 -18.41
CA THR A 89 -4.25 0.83 -18.52
C THR A 89 -4.07 2.25 -17.99
N LEU A 90 -5.00 3.17 -18.28
CA LEU A 90 -4.96 4.54 -17.75
C LEU A 90 -5.10 4.56 -16.23
N ARG A 91 -6.02 3.76 -15.67
CA ARG A 91 -6.16 3.65 -14.20
C ARG A 91 -4.90 3.10 -13.56
N TYR A 92 -4.29 2.06 -14.14
CA TYR A 92 -3.00 1.54 -13.68
C TYR A 92 -1.88 2.60 -13.74
N ALA A 93 -1.80 3.35 -14.84
CA ALA A 93 -0.83 4.42 -15.01
C ALA A 93 -1.02 5.51 -13.95
N LEU A 94 -2.26 5.97 -13.73
CA LEU A 94 -2.59 6.95 -12.69
C LEU A 94 -2.28 6.42 -11.28
N ALA A 95 -2.61 5.16 -11.01
CA ALA A 95 -2.31 4.53 -9.72
C ALA A 95 -0.80 4.42 -9.47
N THR A 96 -0.02 4.14 -10.52
CA THR A 96 1.45 4.09 -10.47
C THR A 96 2.04 5.48 -10.25
N ILE A 97 1.57 6.48 -11.01
CA ILE A 97 1.98 7.88 -10.86
C ILE A 97 1.68 8.37 -9.45
N TYR A 98 0.50 8.05 -8.92
CA TYR A 98 0.12 8.41 -7.56
C TYR A 98 1.07 7.82 -6.51
N TRP A 99 1.37 6.52 -6.60
CA TRP A 99 2.35 5.87 -5.71
C TRP A 99 3.75 6.49 -5.82
N LEU A 100 4.24 6.71 -7.03
CA LEU A 100 5.54 7.33 -7.27
C LEU A 100 5.59 8.76 -6.75
N ALA A 101 4.53 9.56 -6.95
CA ALA A 101 4.47 10.91 -6.42
C ALA A 101 4.55 10.95 -4.89
N MET A 102 3.92 9.97 -4.22
CA MET A 102 3.96 9.86 -2.76
C MET A 102 5.33 9.46 -2.22
N THR A 103 5.98 8.46 -2.84
CA THR A 103 7.11 7.73 -2.24
C THR A 103 8.45 7.88 -2.96
N ALA A 104 8.46 8.40 -4.19
CA ALA A 104 9.64 8.57 -5.03
C ALA A 104 9.85 10.04 -5.43
N TRP A 105 10.92 10.31 -6.17
CA TRP A 105 11.22 11.65 -6.65
C TRP A 105 10.06 12.19 -7.49
N PHE A 106 9.55 13.38 -7.15
CA PHE A 106 8.41 14.00 -7.81
C PHE A 106 8.60 15.51 -7.90
N PHE A 107 9.39 15.98 -8.87
CA PHE A 107 9.81 17.39 -8.94
C PHE A 107 10.51 17.84 -7.65
N GLY A 108 11.42 17.01 -7.13
CA GLY A 108 12.07 17.17 -5.82
C GLY A 108 11.83 15.98 -4.90
N PRO A 109 12.01 16.13 -3.57
CA PRO A 109 11.74 15.08 -2.58
C PRO A 109 10.36 14.46 -2.72
N PRO A 110 10.16 13.19 -2.34
CA PRO A 110 8.84 12.56 -2.24
C PRO A 110 7.85 13.41 -1.45
N LEU A 111 6.56 13.32 -1.77
CA LEU A 111 5.53 14.08 -1.04
C LEU A 111 5.49 13.71 0.45
N PHE A 112 5.81 12.46 0.81
CA PHE A 112 5.95 12.08 2.23
C PHE A 112 7.07 12.84 2.93
N ASP A 113 8.25 12.97 2.31
CA ASP A 113 9.36 13.72 2.89
C ASP A 113 9.01 15.21 3.03
N ARG A 114 8.30 15.79 2.06
CA ARG A 114 7.83 17.18 2.15
C ARG A 114 6.82 17.38 3.26
N LEU A 115 5.88 16.45 3.43
CA LEU A 115 4.89 16.51 4.50
C LEU A 115 5.58 16.39 5.87
N TYR A 116 6.53 15.48 6.00
CA TYR A 116 7.30 15.30 7.22
C TYR A 116 8.06 16.61 7.57
N VAL A 117 8.78 17.23 6.61
CA VAL A 117 9.45 18.52 6.88
C VAL A 117 8.45 19.63 7.24
N ARG A 118 7.34 19.74 6.51
CA ARG A 118 6.31 20.78 6.77
C ARG A 118 5.65 20.66 8.14
N THR A 119 5.61 19.47 8.69
CA THR A 119 5.05 19.20 10.03
C THR A 119 6.10 19.33 11.14
N GLY A 120 7.28 19.90 10.85
CA GLY A 120 8.34 20.17 11.82
C GLY A 120 9.46 19.13 11.83
N GLY A 121 9.42 18.15 10.92
CA GLY A 121 10.44 17.12 10.82
C GLY A 121 11.79 17.65 10.37
N ALA A 122 12.85 17.20 11.03
CA ALA A 122 14.21 17.51 10.63
C ALA A 122 15.12 16.28 10.76
N CYS A 123 16.11 16.19 9.87
CA CYS A 123 17.18 15.22 10.01
C CYS A 123 18.08 15.61 11.19
N ARG A 124 18.31 14.69 12.13
CA ARG A 124 19.30 14.83 13.19
C ARG A 124 20.45 13.88 12.90
N VAL A 125 21.57 14.43 12.43
CA VAL A 125 22.81 13.65 12.28
C VAL A 125 23.59 13.79 13.59
N PRO A 126 24.07 12.69 14.21
CA PRO A 126 25.04 12.77 15.29
C PRO A 126 26.22 13.65 14.85
N PRO A 127 26.87 14.41 15.76
CA PRO A 127 28.02 15.24 15.40
C PRO A 127 29.17 14.36 14.91
N ALA A 128 29.21 14.12 13.60
CA ALA A 128 30.27 13.38 12.94
C ALA A 128 31.26 14.42 12.41
N THR A 129 32.33 14.68 13.17
CA THR A 129 33.47 15.53 12.80
C THR A 129 33.18 17.02 12.51
N PRO A 130 34.13 17.94 12.80
CA PRO A 130 34.02 19.33 12.37
C PRO A 130 33.94 19.39 10.83
N GLY A 131 32.83 19.92 10.29
CA GLY A 131 32.62 20.05 8.84
C GLY A 131 31.54 19.15 8.22
N ALA A 132 30.88 18.29 9.00
CA ALA A 132 29.70 17.58 8.49
C ALA A 132 28.58 18.57 8.07
N PRO A 133 27.87 18.29 6.96
CA PRO A 133 26.76 19.12 6.53
C PRO A 133 25.74 19.25 7.68
N ARG A 134 25.31 20.49 7.95
CA ARG A 134 24.30 20.77 8.97
C ARG A 134 23.06 19.89 8.73
N ALA A 135 22.46 19.40 9.81
CA ALA A 135 21.18 18.66 9.86
C ALA A 135 20.10 19.17 8.88
N ALA A 136 20.04 20.48 8.64
CA ALA A 136 19.13 21.13 7.69
C ALA A 136 19.41 20.84 6.19
N ALA A 137 20.49 20.14 5.84
CA ALA A 137 20.91 19.92 4.45
C ALA A 137 20.23 18.72 3.77
N PHE A 138 19.53 17.85 4.52
CA PHE A 138 18.94 16.63 3.95
C PHE A 138 17.47 16.83 3.62
N ALA A 139 17.18 16.94 2.32
CA ALA A 139 15.82 17.11 1.81
C ALA A 139 14.98 15.80 1.80
N THR A 140 15.61 14.64 2.06
CA THR A 140 14.92 13.33 2.03
C THR A 140 15.27 12.43 3.22
N ALA A 141 14.31 11.58 3.62
CA ALA A 141 14.49 10.63 4.70
C ALA A 141 15.56 9.59 4.40
N SER A 142 15.67 9.17 3.14
CA SER A 142 16.70 8.25 2.67
C SER A 142 18.11 8.84 2.77
N ALA A 143 18.31 10.10 2.37
CA ALA A 143 19.63 10.74 2.39
C ALA A 143 20.13 10.96 3.83
N CYS A 144 19.24 11.35 4.75
CA CYS A 144 19.60 11.49 6.16
C CYS A 144 20.03 10.15 6.77
N ARG A 145 19.27 9.07 6.51
CA ARG A 145 19.63 7.73 7.00
C ARG A 145 20.95 7.25 6.40
N ALA A 146 21.22 7.54 5.13
CA ALA A 146 22.49 7.22 4.48
C ALA A 146 23.67 7.97 5.13
N ALA A 147 23.44 9.18 5.66
CA ALA A 147 24.40 9.95 6.43
C ALA A 147 24.49 9.54 7.92
N GLY A 148 23.84 8.45 8.33
CA GLY A 148 23.80 8.00 9.73
C GLY A 148 22.90 8.83 10.64
N GLY A 149 22.08 9.72 10.08
CA GLY A 149 21.11 10.53 10.81
C GLY A 149 19.76 9.84 11.00
N ALA A 150 18.98 10.37 11.93
CA ALA A 150 17.61 9.97 12.21
C ALA A 150 16.67 11.17 12.03
N TRP A 151 15.50 10.94 11.42
CA TRP A 151 14.44 11.96 11.32
C TRP A 151 13.67 12.02 12.64
N ALA A 152 13.36 13.24 13.09
CA ALA A 152 12.59 13.45 14.31
C ALA A 152 11.78 14.76 14.25
N GLY A 153 10.69 14.81 15.03
CA GLY A 153 9.94 16.04 15.32
C GLY A 153 8.84 16.42 14.33
N GLY A 154 8.51 15.56 13.37
CA GLY A 154 7.41 15.77 12.42
C GLY A 154 6.60 14.51 12.20
N HIS A 155 5.64 14.59 11.27
CA HIS A 155 4.68 13.54 10.98
C HIS A 155 5.19 12.57 9.89
N ASP A 156 5.48 11.33 10.28
CA ASP A 156 5.86 10.26 9.34
C ASP A 156 4.61 9.51 8.85
N VAL A 157 4.29 9.62 7.57
CA VAL A 157 3.18 8.84 7.00
C VAL A 157 3.59 7.38 6.88
N SER A 158 2.75 6.45 7.36
CA SER A 158 3.02 5.03 7.20
C SER A 158 2.95 4.61 5.73
N GLY A 159 4.11 4.55 5.07
CA GLY A 159 4.22 4.18 3.66
C GLY A 159 3.82 2.73 3.37
N HIS A 160 4.04 1.81 4.32
CA HIS A 160 3.51 0.44 4.21
C HIS A 160 1.98 0.42 4.26
N CYS A 161 1.38 1.13 5.22
CA CYS A 161 -0.07 1.22 5.32
C CYS A 161 -0.66 1.78 4.01
N PHE A 162 -0.13 2.91 3.55
CA PHE A 162 -0.48 3.52 2.27
C PHE A 162 -0.40 2.55 1.09
N LEU A 163 0.75 1.91 0.88
CA LEU A 163 0.98 1.10 -0.31
C LEU A 163 0.16 -0.19 -0.31
N MET A 164 -0.07 -0.81 0.85
CA MET A 164 -0.90 -2.01 0.95
C MET A 164 -2.38 -1.71 0.70
N LEU A 165 -2.93 -0.63 1.27
CA LEU A 165 -4.31 -0.24 1.00
C LEU A 165 -4.49 0.13 -0.47
N HIS A 166 -3.60 0.96 -1.03
CA HIS A 166 -3.63 1.36 -2.43
C HIS A 166 -3.59 0.15 -3.37
N SER A 167 -2.67 -0.79 -3.10
CA SER A 167 -2.52 -2.03 -3.88
C SER A 167 -3.74 -2.94 -3.78
N ALA A 168 -4.25 -3.19 -2.57
CA ALA A 168 -5.38 -4.09 -2.35
C ALA A 168 -6.66 -3.58 -3.00
N LEU A 169 -6.95 -2.27 -2.87
CA LEU A 169 -8.13 -1.65 -3.48
C LEU A 169 -8.03 -1.65 -5.01
N PHE A 170 -6.85 -1.31 -5.57
CA PHE A 170 -6.61 -1.38 -7.01
C PHE A 170 -6.84 -2.80 -7.56
N LEU A 171 -6.25 -3.82 -6.93
CA LEU A 171 -6.42 -5.22 -7.34
C LEU A 171 -7.88 -5.69 -7.21
N THR A 172 -8.59 -5.19 -6.21
CA THR A 172 -10.00 -5.53 -6.03
C THR A 172 -10.83 -5.02 -7.20
N GLU A 173 -10.67 -3.74 -7.56
CA GLU A 173 -11.39 -3.09 -8.65
C GLU A 173 -11.02 -3.61 -10.04
N GLU A 174 -9.73 -3.83 -10.32
CA GLU A 174 -9.29 -4.21 -11.67
C GLU A 174 -9.31 -5.72 -11.92
N ILE A 175 -9.29 -6.54 -10.87
CA ILE A 175 -9.21 -8.00 -11.00
C ILE A 175 -10.41 -8.68 -10.36
N LEU A 176 -10.62 -8.54 -9.04
CA LEU A 176 -11.62 -9.33 -8.32
C LEU A 176 -13.06 -9.00 -8.75
N LEU A 177 -13.43 -7.72 -8.84
CA LEU A 177 -14.79 -7.34 -9.24
C LEU A 177 -15.10 -7.75 -10.68
N PRO A 178 -14.27 -7.46 -11.70
CA PRO A 178 -14.51 -7.92 -13.07
C PRO A 178 -14.59 -9.44 -13.15
N MET A 179 -13.85 -10.17 -12.31
CA MET A 179 -13.92 -11.62 -12.27
C MET A 179 -15.25 -12.14 -11.71
N LEU A 180 -15.80 -11.49 -10.69
CA LEU A 180 -17.08 -11.83 -10.08
C LEU A 180 -18.28 -11.48 -10.96
N PHE A 181 -18.21 -10.38 -11.71
CA PHE A 181 -19.36 -9.81 -12.43
C PHE A 181 -19.32 -9.95 -13.94
N SER A 182 -18.16 -10.29 -14.56
CA SER A 182 -18.10 -10.54 -16.01
C SER A 182 -18.25 -12.02 -16.33
N PRO A 183 -18.93 -12.39 -17.43
CA PRO A 183 -19.10 -13.78 -17.80
C PRO A 183 -17.75 -14.50 -17.98
N PRO A 184 -17.70 -15.83 -17.71
CA PRO A 184 -16.50 -16.61 -17.94
C PRO A 184 -16.15 -16.64 -19.43
N PRO A 185 -14.87 -16.84 -19.78
CA PRO A 185 -14.46 -17.00 -21.17
C PRO A 185 -15.15 -18.21 -21.81
N PRO A 186 -15.35 -18.21 -23.14
CA PRO A 186 -15.99 -19.33 -23.84
C PRO A 186 -15.22 -20.64 -23.64
N ARG A 187 -15.94 -21.77 -23.64
CA ARG A 187 -15.37 -23.11 -23.43
C ARG A 187 -14.25 -23.46 -24.42
N SER A 188 -14.24 -22.84 -25.60
CA SER A 188 -13.19 -22.98 -26.62
C SER A 188 -11.82 -22.42 -26.20
N ARG A 189 -11.74 -21.65 -25.10
CA ARG A 189 -10.49 -21.07 -24.57
C ARG A 189 -10.23 -21.50 -23.11
N PRO A 190 -10.00 -22.79 -22.85
CA PRO A 190 -9.88 -23.33 -21.49
C PRO A 190 -8.66 -22.76 -20.74
N LEU A 191 -7.55 -22.48 -21.45
CA LEU A 191 -6.35 -21.89 -20.87
C LEU A 191 -6.59 -20.47 -20.35
N LEU A 192 -7.39 -19.66 -21.05
CA LEU A 192 -7.77 -18.32 -20.59
C LEU A 192 -8.64 -18.40 -19.32
N GLY A 193 -9.55 -19.39 -19.27
CA GLY A 193 -10.35 -19.66 -18.06
C GLY A 193 -9.51 -20.10 -16.87
N LEU A 194 -8.52 -20.97 -17.10
CA LEU A 194 -7.57 -21.39 -16.07
C LEU A 194 -6.70 -20.23 -15.59
N ALA A 195 -6.11 -19.46 -16.51
CA ALA A 195 -5.30 -18.29 -16.18
C ALA A 195 -6.11 -17.26 -15.37
N ARG A 196 -7.34 -16.96 -15.79
CA ARG A 196 -8.23 -16.04 -15.06
C ARG A 196 -8.50 -16.52 -13.63
N ARG A 197 -8.77 -17.82 -13.42
CA ARG A 197 -8.96 -18.37 -12.07
C ARG A 197 -7.67 -18.34 -11.24
N ALA A 198 -6.53 -18.70 -11.83
CA ALA A 198 -5.26 -18.66 -11.15
C ALA A 198 -4.91 -17.24 -10.67
N VAL A 199 -5.12 -16.23 -11.52
CA VAL A 199 -4.91 -14.82 -11.15
C VAL A 199 -5.90 -14.38 -10.06
N ALA A 200 -7.17 -14.83 -10.10
CA ALA A 200 -8.14 -14.55 -9.05
C ALA A 200 -7.66 -15.06 -7.68
N VAL A 201 -7.25 -16.33 -7.62
CA VAL A 201 -6.76 -16.98 -6.41
C VAL A 201 -5.48 -16.32 -5.92
N ALA A 202 -4.54 -16.03 -6.82
CA ALA A 202 -3.30 -15.33 -6.48
C ALA A 202 -3.58 -13.91 -5.93
N THR A 203 -4.57 -13.22 -6.49
CA THR A 203 -4.99 -11.89 -6.02
C THR A 203 -5.61 -11.95 -4.63
N LEU A 204 -6.51 -12.91 -4.37
CA LEU A 204 -7.05 -13.14 -3.02
C LEU A 204 -5.95 -13.47 -2.01
N GLY A 205 -5.01 -14.34 -2.39
CA GLY A 205 -3.83 -14.67 -1.57
C GLY A 205 -2.99 -13.44 -1.26
N LEU A 206 -2.73 -12.59 -2.26
CA LEU A 206 -1.95 -11.36 -2.06
C LEU A 206 -2.68 -10.35 -1.18
N VAL A 207 -4.01 -10.18 -1.33
CA VAL A 207 -4.82 -9.35 -0.43
C VAL A 207 -4.81 -9.89 1.01
N ALA A 208 -4.83 -11.22 1.19
CA ALA A 208 -4.68 -11.83 2.51
C ALA A 208 -3.29 -11.54 3.12
N VAL A 209 -2.23 -11.55 2.31
CA VAL A 209 -0.89 -11.11 2.75
C VAL A 209 -0.90 -9.63 3.15
N TRP A 210 -1.60 -8.76 2.43
CA TRP A 210 -1.76 -7.35 2.81
C TRP A 210 -2.48 -7.16 4.13
N LEU A 211 -3.56 -7.92 4.39
CA LEU A 211 -4.25 -7.92 5.68
C LEU A 211 -3.30 -8.31 6.83
N LEU A 212 -2.55 -9.40 6.66
CA LEU A 212 -1.58 -9.87 7.64
C LEU A 212 -0.46 -8.84 7.89
N MET A 213 0.08 -8.27 6.82
CA MET A 213 1.14 -7.28 6.90
C MET A 213 0.66 -5.97 7.53
N LEU A 214 -0.57 -5.52 7.26
CA LEU A 214 -1.16 -4.34 7.89
C LEU A 214 -1.32 -4.54 9.39
N PHE A 215 -1.79 -5.71 9.82
CA PHE A 215 -1.86 -6.06 11.24
C PHE A 215 -0.49 -5.94 11.92
N PHE A 216 0.56 -6.56 11.36
CA PHE A 216 1.90 -6.50 11.96
C PHE A 216 2.55 -5.12 11.85
N THR A 217 2.27 -4.37 10.78
CA THR A 217 2.69 -2.98 10.60
C THR A 217 2.12 -2.11 11.73
N ALA A 218 0.82 -2.25 12.01
CA ALA A 218 0.14 -1.52 13.07
C ALA A 218 0.56 -1.97 14.47
N LYS A 219 0.83 -3.26 14.67
CA LYS A 219 1.21 -3.82 15.97
C LYS A 219 2.62 -3.43 16.41
N TYR A 220 3.59 -3.38 15.48
CA TYR A 220 5.02 -3.32 15.84
C TYR A 220 5.76 -2.07 15.37
N PHE A 221 5.26 -1.34 14.38
CA PHE A 221 6.10 -0.36 13.66
C PHE A 221 5.59 1.07 13.65
N HIS A 222 4.29 1.31 13.87
CA HIS A 222 3.69 2.64 13.69
C HIS A 222 2.67 3.00 14.77
N GLY A 223 2.58 4.30 15.05
CA GLY A 223 1.55 4.87 15.91
C GLY A 223 0.22 5.13 15.18
N VAL A 224 -0.79 5.58 15.93
CA VAL A 224 -2.15 5.82 15.41
C VAL A 224 -2.16 6.87 14.28
N GLU A 225 -1.47 7.99 14.47
CA GLU A 225 -1.48 9.11 13.51
C GLU A 225 -0.83 8.74 12.18
N GLU A 226 0.30 8.05 12.24
CA GLU A 226 1.06 7.56 11.08
C GLU A 226 0.22 6.58 10.26
N LEU A 227 -0.51 5.68 10.94
CA LEU A 227 -1.41 4.71 10.31
C LEU A 227 -2.67 5.36 9.74
N LEU A 228 -3.24 6.35 10.45
CA LEU A 228 -4.42 7.09 10.00
C LEU A 228 -4.11 7.83 8.69
N SER A 229 -3.04 8.62 8.68
CA SER A 229 -2.60 9.35 7.48
C SER A 229 -2.25 8.42 6.32
N GLY A 230 -1.54 7.31 6.58
CA GLY A 230 -1.24 6.29 5.57
C GLY A 230 -2.49 5.65 5.01
N SER A 231 -3.47 5.32 5.87
CA SER A 231 -4.75 4.74 5.45
C SER A 231 -5.56 5.71 4.60
N LEU A 232 -5.69 6.97 5.02
CA LEU A 232 -6.41 8.01 4.28
C LEU A 232 -5.84 8.20 2.89
N LEU A 233 -4.51 8.30 2.77
CA LEU A 233 -3.84 8.43 1.48
C LEU A 233 -3.97 7.16 0.62
N GLY A 234 -3.96 5.97 1.23
CA GLY A 234 -4.16 4.71 0.51
C GLY A 234 -5.57 4.59 -0.09
N VAL A 235 -6.57 5.15 0.61
CA VAL A 235 -7.99 5.14 0.19
C VAL A 235 -8.31 6.26 -0.80
N ALA A 236 -7.60 7.40 -0.74
CA ALA A 236 -7.90 8.60 -1.53
C ALA A 236 -7.91 8.33 -3.05
N PHE A 237 -6.95 7.57 -3.58
CA PHE A 237 -6.92 7.21 -5.00
C PHE A 237 -8.14 6.40 -5.41
N TRP A 238 -8.54 5.44 -4.57
CA TRP A 238 -9.69 4.59 -4.85
C TRP A 238 -11.00 5.38 -4.89
N VAL A 239 -11.22 6.26 -3.91
CA VAL A 239 -12.42 7.12 -3.87
C VAL A 239 -12.49 8.03 -5.10
N THR A 240 -11.40 8.71 -5.44
CA THR A 240 -11.37 9.66 -6.56
C THR A 240 -11.53 8.97 -7.92
N THR A 241 -10.87 7.82 -8.12
CA THR A 241 -10.83 7.16 -9.42
C THR A 241 -12.03 6.24 -9.67
N TYR A 242 -12.45 5.47 -8.67
CA TYR A 242 -13.47 4.43 -8.83
C TYR A 242 -14.85 4.81 -8.30
N ARG A 243 -14.93 5.69 -7.30
CA ARG A 243 -16.23 6.09 -6.72
C ARG A 243 -16.77 7.39 -7.28
N GLN A 244 -15.91 8.37 -7.45
CA GLN A 244 -16.28 9.69 -7.96
C GLN A 244 -16.26 9.78 -9.49
N GLY A 245 -15.90 8.70 -10.18
CA GLY A 245 -16.18 8.54 -11.60
C GLY A 245 -15.27 9.32 -12.55
N LEU A 246 -14.07 9.77 -12.14
CA LEU A 246 -13.13 10.49 -13.02
C LEU A 246 -12.81 9.73 -14.33
N LEU A 247 -13.05 8.41 -14.37
CA LEU A 247 -12.95 7.55 -15.56
C LEU A 247 -14.17 6.60 -15.74
N GLN A 248 -15.34 6.97 -15.21
CA GLN A 248 -16.62 6.33 -15.52
C GLN A 248 -17.38 7.21 -16.50
N ALA A 249 -17.00 7.16 -17.78
CA ALA A 249 -17.87 7.61 -18.85
C ALA A 249 -18.58 6.36 -19.41
N ASP A 250 -19.91 6.47 -19.46
CA ASP A 250 -20.88 5.44 -19.86
C ASP A 250 -20.48 4.61 -21.10
#